data_AF-A0A524CPF7-F1
#
_entry.id   AF-A0A524CPF7-F1
#
_cell.length_a   1.000
_cell.length_b   1.000
_cell.length_c   1.000
_cell.angle_alpha   90.00
_cell.angle_beta   90.00
_cell.angle_gamma   90.00
#
_symmetry.space_group_name_H-M   'P 1'
#
loop_
_entity.id
_entity.type
_entity.pdbx_description
1 polymer ?
#
loop_
_entity_poly.entity_id
_entity_poly.type
_entity_poly.pdbx_seq_one_letter_code
_entity_poly.pdbx_strand_id
1 'polypeptide(L)'
;MERTGGHTEGSTYTYCPNLKTLVAGDNLFVNRYPWGGDKTADPDKWIETLEKYLALDVEYYVPGHGPIAGTDEVQEFLDYILKVKDLMQKMIAENKSEETILEKSSEIKYYPPTREESKQMTLKRWYQVWKEKS
;
A
#
# COMPACT_ATOMS: atom_id res chain seq x y z
N MET A 1 -3.52 -7.42 -19.00
CA MET A 1 -2.79 -6.36 -18.29
C MET A 1 -3.75 -5.22 -18.08
N GLU A 2 -3.82 -4.67 -16.87
CA GLU A 2 -4.69 -3.54 -16.54
C GLU A 2 -3.92 -2.51 -15.73
N ARG A 3 -4.19 -1.22 -15.97
CA ARG A 3 -3.67 -0.09 -15.18
C ARG A 3 -4.52 0.12 -13.93
N THR A 4 -3.87 0.30 -12.79
CA THR A 4 -4.55 0.37 -11.50
C THR A 4 -4.18 1.61 -10.68
N GLY A 5 -3.00 2.18 -10.90
CA GLY A 5 -2.47 3.18 -9.97
C GLY A 5 -2.00 2.53 -8.66
N GLY A 6 -1.98 3.29 -7.56
CA GLY A 6 -1.59 2.80 -6.24
C GLY A 6 -0.16 3.21 -5.89
N HIS A 7 0.81 2.36 -6.20
CA HIS A 7 2.23 2.66 -5.98
C HIS A 7 2.74 3.82 -6.84
N THR A 8 2.32 3.89 -8.11
CA THR A 8 2.54 4.99 -9.06
C THR A 8 1.34 5.08 -10.01
N GLU A 9 1.18 6.17 -10.76
CA GLU A 9 0.16 6.26 -11.83
C GLU A 9 0.33 5.19 -12.93
N GLY A 10 1.56 4.71 -13.13
CA GLY A 10 1.92 3.71 -14.13
C GLY A 10 1.72 2.28 -13.66
N SER A 11 1.37 2.06 -12.39
CA SER A 11 1.20 0.73 -11.81
C SER A 11 0.14 -0.09 -12.55
N THR A 12 0.47 -1.35 -12.81
CA THR A 12 -0.34 -2.30 -13.57
C THR A 12 -0.19 -3.71 -13.00
N TYR A 13 -1.14 -4.58 -13.34
CA TYR A 13 -1.02 -6.01 -13.04
C TYR A 13 -1.41 -6.87 -14.24
N THR A 14 -1.02 -8.14 -14.18
CA THR A 14 -1.50 -9.18 -15.11
C THR A 14 -1.89 -10.42 -14.34
N TYR A 15 -3.09 -10.94 -14.62
CA TYR A 15 -3.60 -12.19 -14.07
C TYR A 15 -3.64 -13.26 -15.17
N CYS A 16 -3.12 -14.45 -14.85
CA CYS A 16 -3.16 -15.64 -15.70
C CYS A 16 -4.09 -16.68 -15.07
N PRO A 17 -5.35 -16.82 -15.53
CA PRO A 17 -6.33 -17.72 -14.92
C PRO A 17 -5.91 -19.18 -14.95
N ASN A 18 -5.30 -19.65 -16.04
CA ASN A 18 -4.87 -21.05 -16.20
C ASN A 18 -3.80 -21.46 -15.18
N LEU A 19 -3.04 -20.49 -14.66
CA LEU A 19 -2.01 -20.71 -13.64
C LEU A 19 -2.45 -20.20 -12.26
N LYS A 20 -3.66 -19.64 -12.14
CA LYS A 20 -4.13 -18.92 -10.95
C LYS A 20 -3.06 -17.97 -10.39
N THR A 21 -2.33 -17.28 -11.28
CA THR A 21 -1.17 -16.48 -10.89
C THR A 21 -1.38 -15.03 -11.27
N LEU A 22 -1.13 -14.11 -10.33
CA LEU A 22 -1.18 -12.66 -10.54
C LEU A 22 0.22 -12.06 -10.40
N VAL A 23 0.69 -11.35 -11.42
CA VAL A 23 1.89 -10.51 -11.36
C VAL A 23 1.46 -9.09 -10.99
N ALA A 24 1.78 -8.69 -9.77
CA ALA A 24 1.25 -7.48 -9.13
C ALA A 24 2.10 -6.22 -9.37
N GLY A 25 3.36 -6.39 -9.78
CA GLY A 25 4.35 -5.33 -9.75
C GLY A 25 4.50 -4.73 -8.35
N ASP A 26 4.93 -3.47 -8.26
CA ASP A 26 5.15 -2.79 -6.98
C ASP A 26 3.86 -2.38 -6.26
N ASN A 27 2.69 -2.83 -6.72
CA ASN A 27 1.48 -2.77 -5.90
C ASN A 27 1.42 -3.88 -4.83
N LEU A 28 2.38 -4.79 -4.78
CA LEU A 28 2.50 -5.76 -3.70
C LEU A 28 3.94 -5.83 -3.19
N PHE A 29 4.12 -5.58 -1.90
CA PHE A 29 5.37 -5.75 -1.16
C PHE A 29 5.16 -6.84 -0.11
N VAL A 30 5.97 -7.89 -0.14
CA VAL A 30 5.83 -9.04 0.75
C VAL A 30 7.02 -9.12 1.70
N ASN A 31 6.76 -9.35 2.99
CA ASN A 31 7.77 -9.47 4.06
C ASN A 31 8.71 -8.25 4.19
N ARG A 32 8.25 -7.05 3.83
CA ARG A 32 9.02 -5.81 3.89
C ARG A 32 8.13 -4.57 3.92
N TYR A 33 8.68 -3.46 4.38
CA TYR A 33 7.99 -2.18 4.33
C TYR A 33 7.83 -1.67 2.88
N PRO A 34 6.65 -1.15 2.47
CA PRO A 34 6.44 -0.63 1.13
C PRO A 34 7.12 0.73 0.94
N TRP A 35 7.72 0.96 -0.21
CA TRP A 35 8.01 2.33 -0.64
C TRP A 35 6.77 2.89 -1.34
N GLY A 36 6.36 4.11 -1.02
CA GLY A 36 5.21 4.79 -1.63
C GLY A 36 5.40 6.30 -1.66
N GLY A 37 6.66 6.75 -1.76
CA GLY A 37 7.04 8.16 -1.77
C GLY A 37 7.00 8.82 -3.14
N ASP A 38 6.55 8.12 -4.18
CA ASP A 38 6.40 8.69 -5.52
C ASP A 38 5.35 9.80 -5.53
N LYS A 39 5.55 10.83 -6.36
CA LYS A 39 4.62 11.97 -6.47
C LYS A 39 3.24 11.56 -6.96
N THR A 40 3.13 10.44 -7.67
CA THR A 40 1.88 9.91 -8.23
C THR A 40 1.30 8.77 -7.41
N ALA A 41 1.93 8.38 -6.30
CA ALA A 41 1.38 7.35 -5.41
C ALA A 41 0.04 7.83 -4.81
N ASP A 42 -0.96 6.94 -4.80
CA ASP A 42 -2.28 7.17 -4.21
C ASP A 42 -2.66 5.93 -3.36
N PRO A 43 -2.66 6.03 -2.02
CA PRO A 43 -2.97 4.90 -1.15
C PRO A 43 -4.42 4.41 -1.26
N ASP A 44 -5.39 5.23 -1.69
CA ASP A 44 -6.76 4.75 -1.91
C ASP A 44 -6.83 3.86 -3.16
N LYS A 45 -6.14 4.25 -4.24
CA LYS A 45 -6.00 3.38 -5.42
C LYS A 45 -5.23 2.11 -5.10
N TRP A 46 -4.30 2.18 -4.17
CA TRP A 46 -3.57 1.00 -3.70
C TRP A 46 -4.50 0.03 -2.97
N ILE A 47 -5.35 0.53 -2.06
CA ILE A 47 -6.39 -0.25 -1.39
C ILE A 47 -7.33 -0.90 -2.41
N GLU A 48 -7.93 -0.12 -3.33
CA GLU A 48 -8.83 -0.63 -4.37
C GLU A 48 -8.18 -1.75 -5.20
N THR A 49 -6.88 -1.60 -5.48
CA THR A 49 -6.11 -2.59 -6.24
C THR A 49 -5.94 -3.90 -5.47
N LEU A 50 -5.59 -3.83 -4.18
CA LEU A 50 -5.41 -5.01 -3.34
C LEU A 50 -6.74 -5.74 -3.10
N GLU A 51 -7.83 -5.00 -2.89
CA GLU A 51 -9.18 -5.57 -2.82
C GLU A 51 -9.55 -6.31 -4.11
N LYS A 52 -9.20 -5.73 -5.26
CA LYS A 52 -9.40 -6.37 -6.56
C LYS A 52 -8.58 -7.66 -6.70
N TYR A 53 -7.34 -7.68 -6.22
CA TYR A 53 -6.50 -8.89 -6.23
C TYR A 53 -7.12 -10.01 -5.41
N LEU A 54 -7.73 -9.69 -4.28
CA LEU A 54 -8.40 -10.65 -3.39
C LEU A 54 -9.74 -11.15 -3.95
N ALA A 55 -10.36 -10.40 -4.87
CA ALA A 55 -11.61 -10.80 -5.52
C ALA A 55 -11.42 -11.76 -6.72
N LEU A 56 -10.17 -11.98 -7.17
CA LEU A 56 -9.84 -12.89 -8.27
C LEU A 56 -9.54 -14.31 -7.75
N ASP A 57 -9.76 -15.32 -8.58
CA ASP A 57 -9.36 -16.72 -8.29
C ASP A 57 -7.83 -16.89 -8.49
N VAL A 58 -7.05 -16.38 -7.54
CA VAL A 58 -5.58 -16.40 -7.55
C VAL A 58 -5.07 -17.28 -6.41
N GLU A 59 -4.09 -18.12 -6.72
CA GLU A 59 -3.36 -18.96 -5.77
C GLU A 59 -1.95 -18.40 -5.51
N TYR A 60 -1.31 -17.82 -6.53
CA TYR A 60 0.05 -17.30 -6.45
C TYR A 60 0.12 -15.83 -6.85
N TYR A 61 0.66 -15.01 -5.97
CA TYR A 61 0.93 -13.60 -6.23
C TYR A 61 2.43 -13.39 -6.40
N VAL A 62 2.85 -12.86 -7.55
CA VAL A 62 4.23 -12.46 -7.83
C VAL A 62 4.34 -10.96 -7.54
N PRO A 63 4.92 -10.57 -6.38
CA PRO A 63 5.11 -9.17 -6.04
C PRO A 63 6.23 -8.54 -6.85
N GLY A 64 6.26 -7.21 -6.92
CA GLY A 64 7.44 -6.48 -7.38
C GLY A 64 8.61 -6.64 -6.41
N HIS A 65 8.32 -6.83 -5.13
CA HIS A 65 9.32 -7.11 -4.11
C HIS A 65 8.88 -8.08 -3.03
N GLY A 66 9.78 -9.02 -2.70
CA GLY A 66 9.54 -10.06 -1.70
C GLY A 66 9.39 -11.45 -2.35
N PRO A 67 9.14 -12.50 -1.56
CA PRO A 67 8.87 -13.84 -2.08
C PRO A 67 7.49 -13.91 -2.75
N ILE A 68 7.25 -14.99 -3.51
CA ILE A 68 5.89 -15.33 -3.98
C ILE A 68 4.96 -15.42 -2.77
N ALA A 69 3.80 -14.79 -2.89
CA ALA A 69 2.79 -14.68 -1.85
C ALA A 69 1.54 -15.52 -2.16
N GLY A 70 0.77 -15.82 -1.12
CA GLY A 70 -0.61 -16.25 -1.18
C GLY A 70 -1.57 -15.11 -0.85
N THR A 71 -2.83 -15.48 -0.57
CA THR A 71 -3.88 -14.51 -0.20
C THR A 71 -3.57 -13.79 1.11
N ASP A 72 -2.97 -14.49 2.08
CA ASP A 72 -2.71 -13.97 3.42
C ASP A 72 -1.75 -12.76 3.40
N GLU A 73 -0.70 -12.79 2.59
CA GLU A 73 0.23 -11.66 2.48
C GLU A 73 -0.38 -10.45 1.76
N VAL A 74 -1.31 -10.69 0.82
CA VAL A 74 -2.06 -9.60 0.17
C VAL A 74 -3.00 -8.94 1.19
N GLN A 75 -3.68 -9.75 2.00
CA GLN A 75 -4.55 -9.25 3.06
C GLN A 75 -3.76 -8.51 4.15
N GLU A 76 -2.62 -9.04 4.58
CA GLU A 76 -1.76 -8.39 5.55
C GLU A 76 -1.31 -7.00 5.05
N PHE A 77 -0.94 -6.90 3.78
CA PHE A 77 -0.53 -5.62 3.20
C PHE A 77 -1.71 -4.64 3.13
N LEU A 78 -2.88 -5.10 2.69
CA LEU A 78 -4.11 -4.29 2.68
C LEU A 78 -4.46 -3.77 4.09
N ASP A 79 -4.43 -4.64 5.09
CA ASP A 79 -4.71 -4.31 6.49
C ASP A 79 -3.75 -3.24 7.03
N TYR A 80 -2.48 -3.29 6.62
CA TYR A 80 -1.51 -2.26 6.98
C TYR A 80 -1.91 -0.88 6.44
N ILE A 81 -2.22 -0.78 5.13
CA ILE A 81 -2.62 0.50 4.52
C ILE A 81 -3.91 1.02 5.17
N LEU A 82 -4.89 0.15 5.41
CA LEU A 82 -6.14 0.51 6.08
C LEU A 82 -5.93 1.04 7.50
N LYS A 83 -5.09 0.39 8.31
CA LYS A 83 -4.76 0.86 9.67
C LYS A 83 -4.13 2.26 9.66
N VAL A 84 -3.23 2.51 8.72
CA VAL A 84 -2.61 3.83 8.56
C VAL A 84 -3.65 4.87 8.12
N LYS A 85 -4.53 4.51 7.18
CA LYS A 85 -5.62 5.36 6.72
C LYS A 85 -6.55 5.77 7.85
N ASP A 86 -7.05 4.81 8.61
CA ASP A 86 -7.98 5.05 9.72
C ASP A 86 -7.38 6.00 10.76
N LEU A 87 -6.11 5.78 11.13
CA LEU A 87 -5.41 6.64 12.08
C LEU A 87 -5.25 8.06 11.53
N MET A 88 -4.75 8.21 10.30
CA MET A 88 -4.50 9.52 9.70
C MET A 88 -5.80 10.29 9.52
N GLN A 89 -6.85 9.67 8.97
CA GLN A 89 -8.14 10.33 8.76
C GLN A 89 -8.77 10.80 10.08
N LYS A 90 -8.70 9.96 11.13
CA LYS A 90 -9.14 10.36 12.47
C LYS A 90 -8.39 11.60 12.98
N MET A 91 -7.06 11.59 12.90
CA MET A 91 -6.25 12.69 13.41
C MET A 91 -6.35 13.96 12.56
N ILE A 92 -6.57 13.83 11.25
CA ILE A 92 -6.88 14.94 10.35
C ILE A 92 -8.21 15.60 10.76
N ALA A 93 -9.25 14.82 11.03
CA ALA A 93 -10.55 15.32 11.50
C ALA A 93 -10.44 16.01 12.88
N GLU A 94 -9.53 15.54 13.73
CA GLU A 94 -9.19 16.17 15.02
C GLU A 94 -8.27 17.41 14.90
N ASN A 95 -7.91 17.84 13.68
CA ASN A 95 -7.00 18.95 13.41
C ASN A 95 -5.63 18.83 14.10
N LYS A 96 -5.08 17.61 14.22
CA LYS A 96 -3.71 17.40 14.69
C LYS A 96 -2.69 17.93 13.68
N SER A 97 -1.49 18.25 14.15
CA SER A 97 -0.39 18.70 13.27
C SER A 97 0.13 17.55 12.40
N GLU A 98 0.68 17.88 11.23
CA GLU A 98 1.34 16.91 10.34
C GLU A 98 2.42 16.10 11.09
N GLU A 99 3.26 16.77 11.88
CA GLU A 99 4.32 16.14 12.66
C GLU A 99 3.77 15.04 13.59
N THR A 100 2.74 15.34 14.38
CA THR A 100 2.13 14.36 15.29
C THR A 100 1.47 13.21 14.52
N ILE A 101 0.85 13.48 13.37
CA ILE A 101 0.24 12.44 12.54
C ILE A 101 1.30 11.48 11.99
N LEU A 102 2.41 12.02 11.48
CA LEU A 102 3.50 11.21 10.92
C LEU A 102 4.20 10.39 12.02
N GLU A 103 4.45 10.99 13.19
CA GLU A 103 5.01 10.29 14.34
C GLU A 103 4.13 9.11 14.74
N LYS A 104 2.83 9.33 14.98
CA LYS A 104 1.89 8.27 15.38
C LYS A 104 1.67 7.22 14.30
N SER A 105 1.65 7.60 13.04
CA SER A 105 1.55 6.64 11.93
C SER A 105 2.82 5.79 11.82
N SER A 106 3.99 6.34 12.19
CA SER A 106 5.24 5.58 12.19
C SER A 106 5.32 4.52 13.31
N GLU A 107 4.54 4.68 14.38
CA GLU A 107 4.44 3.71 15.47
C GLU A 107 3.63 2.45 15.11
N ILE A 108 2.86 2.48 14.00
CA ILE A 108 2.12 1.31 13.52
C ILE A 108 3.12 0.20 13.19
N LYS A 109 2.98 -0.92 13.90
CA LYS A 109 3.83 -2.10 13.73
C LYS A 109 3.58 -2.75 12.37
N TYR A 110 4.66 -2.92 11.62
CA TYR A 110 4.74 -3.65 10.37
C TYR A 110 6.19 -4.12 10.18
N TYR A 111 6.58 -4.53 8.97
CA TYR A 111 7.97 -4.85 8.67
C TYR A 111 8.89 -3.62 8.79
N PRO A 112 10.16 -3.82 9.20
CA PRO A 112 11.13 -2.73 9.24
C PRO A 112 11.40 -2.18 7.83
N PRO A 113 11.60 -0.86 7.68
CA PRO A 113 11.95 -0.29 6.41
C PRO A 113 13.41 -0.58 6.05
N THR A 114 13.73 -0.60 4.76
CA THR A 114 15.11 -0.67 4.30
C THR A 114 15.90 0.58 4.70
N ARG A 115 15.24 1.74 4.75
CA ARG A 115 15.76 3.02 5.25
C ARG A 115 14.64 3.78 5.94
N GLU A 116 14.91 4.40 7.08
CA GLU A 116 13.90 5.18 7.81
C GLU A 116 13.32 6.33 6.96
N GLU A 117 14.16 6.97 6.14
CA GLU A 117 13.73 8.01 5.20
C GLU A 117 12.64 7.51 4.23
N SER A 118 12.73 6.25 3.77
CA SER A 118 11.73 5.66 2.87
C SER A 118 10.36 5.52 3.55
N LYS A 119 10.35 5.19 4.84
CA LYS A 119 9.12 5.14 5.65
C LYS A 119 8.52 6.52 5.80
N GLN A 120 9.34 7.51 6.17
CA GLN A 120 8.90 8.90 6.32
C GLN A 120 8.34 9.47 5.01
N MET A 121 9.01 9.25 3.88
CA MET A 121 8.52 9.70 2.56
C MET A 121 7.18 9.07 2.20
N THR A 122 7.01 7.77 2.46
CA THR A 122 5.77 7.04 2.18
C THR A 122 4.60 7.59 3.01
N LEU A 123 4.80 7.69 4.33
CA LEU A 123 3.75 8.21 5.23
C LEU A 123 3.42 9.67 4.93
N LYS A 124 4.42 10.49 4.60
CA LYS A 124 4.22 11.88 4.20
C LYS A 124 3.38 11.98 2.93
N ARG A 125 3.67 11.15 1.92
CA ARG A 125 2.89 11.13 0.68
C ARG A 125 1.43 10.73 0.94
N TRP A 126 1.20 9.70 1.75
CA TRP A 126 -0.15 9.23 2.08
C TRP A 126 -0.94 10.28 2.86
N TYR A 127 -0.30 10.93 3.84
CA TYR A 127 -0.89 12.05 4.57
C TYR A 127 -1.35 13.16 3.62
N GLN A 128 -0.49 13.58 2.66
CA GLN A 128 -0.85 14.62 1.69
C GLN A 128 -2.10 14.24 0.89
N VAL A 129 -2.15 13.00 0.37
CA VAL A 129 -3.29 12.52 -0.41
C VAL A 129 -4.58 12.53 0.41
N TRP A 130 -4.56 12.03 1.65
CA TRP A 130 -5.78 12.00 2.46
C TRP A 130 -6.15 13.37 3.02
N LYS A 131 -5.18 14.25 3.29
CA LYS A 131 -5.45 15.62 3.73
C LYS A 131 -6.11 16.46 2.65
N GLU A 132 -5.73 16.28 1.38
CA GLU A 132 -6.35 16.95 0.23
C GLU A 132 -7.81 16.51 -0.01
N LYS A 133 -8.20 15.33 0.47
CA LYS A 133 -9.56 14.76 0.35
C LYS A 133 -10.45 15.01 1.57
N SER A 134 -9.93 15.60 2.65
CA SER A 134 -10.62 15.80 3.94
C SER A 134 -11.27 17.18 4.08
#